data_AF-A0A0G9HFZ5-F1
#
_entry.id   AF-A0A0G9HFZ5-F1
#
_cell.length_a   1.000
_cell.length_b   1.000
_cell.length_c   1.000
_cell.angle_alpha   90.00
_cell.angle_beta   90.00
_cell.angle_gamma   90.00
#
_symmetry.space_group_name_H-M   'P 1'
#
loop_
_entity.id
_entity.type
_entity.pdbx_description
1 polymer ?
#
loop_
_entity_poly.entity_id
_entity_poly.type
_entity_poly.pdbx_seq_one_letter_code
_entity_poly.pdbx_strand_id
1 'polypeptide(L)'
;MATIDRDITLTRDRLAKDASAIGRAMIEGDMEEARFRAYLLRSQASEMGLEEVEKAALMVVVMLPSDESQPKRGIGRAMLRLCDTLDVRY
;
A
#
# COMPACT_ATOMS: atom_id res chain seq x y z
N MET A 1 -23.75 -3.43 -16.82
CA MET A 1 -22.89 -2.44 -16.12
C MET A 1 -22.89 -2.69 -14.60
N ALA A 2 -22.69 -3.94 -14.17
CA ALA A 2 -22.70 -4.36 -12.75
C ALA A 2 -21.49 -5.26 -12.39
N THR A 3 -20.78 -5.78 -13.39
CA THR A 3 -19.60 -6.64 -13.23
C THR A 3 -18.34 -5.85 -12.90
N ILE A 4 -18.15 -4.68 -13.53
CA ILE A 4 -16.96 -3.83 -13.37
C ILE A 4 -16.82 -3.31 -11.92
N ASP A 5 -17.94 -2.92 -11.29
CA ASP A 5 -17.95 -2.35 -9.93
C ASP A 5 -17.56 -3.38 -8.85
N ARG A 6 -17.99 -4.63 -9.04
CA ARG A 6 -17.67 -5.74 -8.14
C ARG A 6 -16.21 -6.16 -8.26
N ASP A 7 -15.67 -6.20 -9.47
CA ASP A 7 -14.25 -6.53 -9.71
C ASP A 7 -13.32 -5.47 -9.11
N ILE A 8 -13.67 -4.18 -9.21
CA ILE A 8 -12.90 -3.09 -8.59
C ILE A 8 -12.92 -3.21 -7.06
N THR A 9 -14.07 -3.52 -6.47
CA THR A 9 -14.20 -3.66 -5.01
C THR A 9 -13.40 -4.85 -4.48
N LEU A 10 -13.48 -6.01 -5.14
CA LEU A 10 -12.69 -7.20 -4.80
C LEU A 10 -11.18 -6.95 -4.93
N THR A 11 -10.80 -6.18 -5.95
CA THR A 11 -9.41 -5.79 -6.19
C THR A 11 -8.89 -4.89 -5.07
N ARG A 12 -9.67 -3.89 -4.64
CA ARG A 12 -9.29 -2.99 -3.53
C ARG A 12 -9.23 -3.71 -2.19
N ASP A 13 -10.12 -4.67 -1.90
CA ASP A 13 -10.05 -5.48 -0.68
C ASP A 13 -8.75 -6.30 -0.61
N ARG A 14 -8.31 -6.84 -1.76
CA ARG A 14 -7.02 -7.54 -1.85
C ARG A 14 -5.86 -6.59 -1.56
N LEU A 15 -5.84 -5.41 -2.18
CA LEU A 15 -4.81 -4.40 -1.94
C LEU A 15 -4.82 -3.89 -0.49
N ALA A 16 -5.98 -3.82 0.17
CA ALA A 16 -6.10 -3.46 1.58
C ALA A 16 -5.47 -4.52 2.51
N LYS A 17 -5.63 -5.82 2.19
CA LYS A 17 -4.93 -6.90 2.89
C LYS A 17 -3.41 -6.81 2.69
N ASP A 18 -2.97 -6.51 1.48
CA ASP A 18 -1.55 -6.30 1.18
C ASP A 18 -1.00 -5.08 1.96
N ALA A 19 -1.76 -4.00 2.06
CA ALA A 19 -1.39 -2.83 2.88
C ALA A 19 -1.28 -3.16 4.37
N SER A 20 -2.18 -4.00 4.90
CA SER A 20 -2.08 -4.47 6.29
C SER A 20 -0.81 -5.30 6.53
N ALA A 21 -0.42 -6.12 5.56
CA ALA A 21 0.80 -6.92 5.65
C ALA A 21 2.08 -6.07 5.69
N ILE A 22 2.11 -4.92 4.99
CA ILE A 22 3.19 -3.93 5.12
C ILE A 22 3.28 -3.45 6.59
N GLY A 23 2.14 -3.04 7.15
CA GLY A 23 2.05 -2.57 8.53
C GLY A 23 2.57 -3.59 9.53
N ARG A 24 2.21 -4.85 9.33
CA ARG A 24 2.66 -5.97 10.17
C ARG A 24 4.17 -6.19 10.09
N ALA A 25 4.75 -6.22 8.88
CA ALA A 25 6.19 -6.37 8.70
C ALA A 25 6.97 -5.23 9.40
N MET A 26 6.48 -3.99 9.33
CA MET A 26 7.08 -2.87 10.06
C MET A 26 7.04 -3.07 11.59
N ILE A 27 5.94 -3.60 12.14
CA ILE A 27 5.81 -3.88 13.58
C ILE A 27 6.74 -5.02 14.02
N GLU A 28 6.90 -6.03 13.17
CA GLU A 28 7.79 -7.17 13.39
C GLU A 28 9.28 -6.80 13.20
N GLY A 29 9.57 -5.58 12.72
CA GLY A 29 10.93 -5.07 12.52
C GLY A 29 11.53 -5.42 11.15
N ASP A 30 10.76 -6.09 10.29
CA ASP A 30 11.20 -6.52 8.96
C ASP A 30 10.95 -5.41 7.92
N MET A 31 11.88 -4.45 7.86
CA MET A 31 11.78 -3.30 6.96
C MET A 31 12.01 -3.67 5.50
N GLU A 32 12.79 -4.72 5.24
CA GLU A 32 12.98 -5.23 3.89
C GLU A 32 11.68 -5.80 3.34
N GLU A 33 11.00 -6.65 4.11
CA GLU A 33 9.71 -7.21 3.72
C GLU A 33 8.63 -6.13 3.61
N ALA A 34 8.59 -5.17 4.54
CA ALA A 34 7.66 -4.05 4.46
C ALA A 34 7.84 -3.26 3.15
N ARG A 35 9.11 -3.00 2.76
CA ARG A 35 9.44 -2.28 1.54
C ARG A 35 9.13 -3.10 0.29
N PHE A 36 9.46 -4.39 0.29
CA PHE A 36 9.13 -5.31 -0.80
C PHE A 36 7.61 -5.33 -1.05
N ARG A 37 6.82 -5.51 0.01
CA ARG A 37 5.35 -5.48 -0.07
C ARG A 37 4.81 -4.14 -0.55
N ALA A 38 5.38 -3.03 -0.11
CA ALA A 38 5.00 -1.69 -0.58
C ALA A 38 5.28 -1.51 -2.09
N TYR A 39 6.41 -2.01 -2.58
CA TYR A 39 6.71 -2.04 -4.02
C TYR A 39 5.75 -2.93 -4.80
N LEU A 40 5.41 -4.12 -4.28
CA LEU A 40 4.49 -5.04 -4.92
C LEU A 40 3.09 -4.42 -5.06
N LEU A 41 2.58 -3.83 -3.98
CA LEU A 41 1.29 -3.13 -3.97
C LEU A 41 1.28 -1.99 -4.99
N ARG A 42 2.37 -1.20 -5.05
CA ARG A 42 2.54 -0.15 -6.06
C ARG A 42 2.45 -0.72 -7.48
N SER A 43 3.18 -1.80 -7.78
CA SER A 43 3.19 -2.41 -9.12
C SER A 43 1.79 -2.87 -9.52
N GLN A 44 1.09 -3.56 -8.62
CA GLN A 44 -0.29 -4.01 -8.83
C GLN A 44 -1.24 -2.84 -9.08
N ALA A 45 -1.14 -1.77 -8.29
CA ALA A 45 -1.96 -0.57 -8.49
C ALA A 45 -1.70 0.08 -9.85
N SER A 46 -0.44 0.10 -10.31
CA SER A 46 -0.06 0.63 -11.62
C SER A 46 -0.65 -0.21 -12.77
N GLU A 47 -0.54 -1.54 -12.69
CA GLU A 47 -1.13 -2.47 -13.67
C GLU A 47 -2.66 -2.33 -13.76
N MET A 48 -3.31 -1.93 -12.68
CA MET A 48 -4.76 -1.73 -12.59
C MET A 48 -5.20 -0.29 -12.93
N GLY A 49 -4.28 0.63 -13.21
CA GLY A 49 -4.59 2.05 -13.46
C GLY A 49 -5.08 2.82 -12.23
N LEU A 50 -4.79 2.33 -11.02
CA LEU A 50 -5.17 2.96 -9.75
C LEU A 50 -4.10 4.00 -9.33
N GLU A 51 -4.01 5.10 -10.07
CA GLU A 51 -2.92 6.09 -9.92
C GLU A 51 -2.75 6.63 -8.50
N GLU A 52 -3.84 6.92 -7.80
CA GLU A 52 -3.77 7.47 -6.43
C GLU A 52 -3.28 6.42 -5.41
N VAL A 53 -3.60 5.15 -5.63
CA VAL A 53 -3.06 4.04 -4.83
C VAL A 53 -1.59 3.84 -5.15
N GLU A 54 -1.19 3.90 -6.42
CA GLU A 54 0.22 3.82 -6.83
C GLU A 54 1.07 4.91 -6.17
N LYS A 55 0.63 6.17 -6.24
CA LYS A 55 1.32 7.31 -5.62
C LYS A 55 1.40 7.16 -4.10
N ALA A 56 0.33 6.70 -3.45
CA ALA A 56 0.31 6.46 -2.02
C ALA A 56 1.29 5.35 -1.61
N ALA A 57 1.31 4.23 -2.34
CA ALA A 57 2.23 3.13 -2.11
C ALA A 57 3.70 3.55 -2.33
N LEU A 58 3.98 4.35 -3.35
CA LEU A 58 5.31 4.90 -3.59
C LEU A 58 5.81 5.77 -2.42
N MET A 59 4.92 6.57 -1.80
CA MET A 59 5.31 7.33 -0.60
C MET A 59 5.72 6.42 0.55
N VAL A 60 5.02 5.29 0.75
CA VAL A 60 5.40 4.30 1.77
C VAL A 60 6.79 3.73 1.47
N VAL A 61 7.05 3.33 0.22
CA VAL A 61 8.36 2.87 -0.24
C VAL A 61 9.47 3.88 0.08
N VAL A 62 9.29 5.16 -0.26
CA VAL A 62 10.31 6.21 -0.05
C VAL A 62 10.58 6.47 1.44
N MET A 63 9.60 6.16 2.30
CA MET A 63 9.69 6.30 3.74
C MET A 63 10.32 5.08 4.43
N LEU A 64 10.51 3.97 3.71
CA LEU A 64 11.21 2.77 4.17
C LEU A 64 12.63 2.76 3.61
N PRO A 65 13.63 3.17 4.40
CA PRO A 65 15.01 3.26 3.93
C PRO A 65 15.61 1.88 3.64
N SER A 66 16.66 1.86 2.83
CA SER A 66 17.19 0.63 2.24
C SER A 66 18.21 -0.11 3.09
N ASP A 67 18.67 0.50 4.17
CA ASP A 67 19.78 0.08 5.02
C ASP A 67 19.31 -0.52 6.37
N GLU A 68 18.15 -1.19 6.37
CA GLU A 68 17.48 -1.75 7.57
C GLU A 68 17.20 -0.72 8.68
N SER A 69 17.40 0.57 8.41
CA SER A 69 17.12 1.62 9.37
C SER A 69 15.62 1.78 9.58
N GLN A 70 15.25 2.37 10.72
CA GLN A 70 13.85 2.58 11.07
C GLN A 70 13.13 3.41 9.99
N PRO A 71 11.80 3.22 9.82
CA PRO A 71 11.02 4.05 8.92
C PRO A 71 11.20 5.54 9.20
N LYS A 72 11.24 6.34 8.14
CA LYS A 72 11.32 7.80 8.28
C LYS A 72 10.11 8.34 9.05
N ARG A 73 10.34 9.42 9.79
CA ARG A 73 9.25 10.18 10.44
C ARG A 73 8.19 10.54 9.40
N GLY A 74 6.94 10.22 9.71
CA GLY A 74 5.81 10.39 8.78
C GLY A 74 5.31 9.11 8.12
N ILE A 75 5.96 7.95 8.34
CA ILE A 75 5.49 6.65 7.82
C ILE A 75 4.03 6.37 8.14
N GLY A 76 3.57 6.65 9.36
CA GLY A 76 2.19 6.43 9.76
C GLY A 76 1.20 7.26 8.93
N ARG A 77 1.57 8.49 8.57
CA ARG A 77 0.77 9.35 7.68
C ARG A 77 0.75 8.82 6.25
N ALA A 78 1.88 8.29 5.76
CA ALA A 78 1.94 7.67 4.45
C ALA A 78 1.06 6.40 4.39
N MET A 79 1.09 5.56 5.44
CA MET A 79 0.23 4.39 5.56
C MET A 79 -1.25 4.75 5.65
N LEU A 80 -1.62 5.75 6.47
CA LEU A 80 -3.01 6.22 6.53
C LEU A 80 -3.49 6.70 5.17
N ARG A 81 -2.67 7.47 4.45
CA ARG A 81 -3.02 7.93 3.10
C ARG A 81 -3.17 6.77 2.11
N LEU A 82 -2.37 5.72 2.24
CA LEU A 82 -2.54 4.50 1.44
C LEU A 82 -3.86 3.79 1.78
N CYS A 83 -4.21 3.67 3.06
CA CYS A 83 -5.50 3.09 3.45
C CYS A 83 -6.68 3.94 2.94
N ASP A 84 -6.58 5.26 3.01
CA ASP A 84 -7.63 6.19 2.54
C ASP A 84 -7.87 6.07 1.03
N THR A 85 -6.84 5.78 0.21
CA THR A 85 -7.01 5.58 -1.24
C THR A 85 -7.57 4.21 -1.61
N LEU A 86 -7.49 3.25 -0.70
CA LEU A 86 -8.04 1.90 -0.85
C LEU A 86 -9.49 1.80 -0.37
N ASP A 87 -9.91 2.71 0.52
CA ASP A 87 -11.28 2.79 1.00
C ASP A 87 -12.24 3.20 -0.12
N VAL A 88 -13.32 2.42 -0.29
CA VAL A 88 -14.39 2.72 -1.25
C VAL A 88 -15.47 3.47 -0.49
N ARG A 89 -15.40 4.80 -0.53
CA ARG A 89 -16.50 5.63 -0.03
C ARG A 89 -17.66 5.55 -1.03
N TYR A 90 -18.75 4.91 -0.61
CA TYR A 90 -20.03 4.84 -1.33
C TYR A 90 -20.74 6.21 -1.36
#